data_AF-A0A355TVB2-F1
#
_entry.id   AF-A0A355TVB2-F1
#
_cell.length_a   1.000
_cell.length_b   1.000
_cell.length_c   1.000
_cell.angle_alpha   90.00
_cell.angle_beta   90.00
_cell.angle_gamma   90.00
#
_symmetry.space_group_name_H-M   'P 1'
#
loop_
_entity.id
_entity.type
_entity.pdbx_description
1 polymer ?
#
loop_
_entity_poly.entity_id
_entity_poly.type
_entity_poly.pdbx_seq_one_letter_code
_entity_poly.pdbx_strand_id
1 'polypeptide(L)'
;MNTKRQCVVQNAENKKIVTLKDTKNEEKSSTFGITIGQLVSTYDFSHEKYESTLAEDIISLCQEKGIYTDGIFQQKTCVLRIQYSRLKGNRYHIPKKEILFAICIGLKLSIEKVAELIKKGGYSFTYNSEFEQKNNLPSFDRLIHDCICMRIYDIDEINQFLIDNGYKERLGSRTLI
;
A
#
# COMPACT_ATOMS: atom_id res chain seq x y z
N MET A 1 -1.57 8.45 47.80
CA MET A 1 -1.68 7.46 46.70
C MET A 1 -2.24 8.15 45.48
N ASN A 2 -1.43 8.45 44.46
CA ASN A 2 -1.84 8.22 43.06
C ASN A 2 -0.61 8.30 42.15
N THR A 3 -0.40 7.22 41.40
CA THR A 3 0.81 6.91 40.66
C THR A 3 0.63 7.38 39.23
N LYS A 4 1.24 8.51 38.83
CA LYS A 4 1.32 8.87 37.40
C LYS A 4 2.47 8.07 36.77
N ARG A 5 2.11 6.98 36.10
CA ARG A 5 3.00 6.17 35.27
C ARG A 5 3.60 7.05 34.17
N GLN A 6 4.91 7.27 34.24
CA GLN A 6 5.69 7.87 33.17
C GLN A 6 5.81 6.82 32.06
N CYS A 7 5.27 7.11 30.87
CA CYS A 7 5.45 6.25 29.70
C CYS A 7 6.92 6.34 29.26
N VAL A 8 7.70 5.31 29.60
CA VAL A 8 9.06 5.12 29.10
C VAL A 8 8.92 4.40 27.77
N VAL A 9 9.06 5.13 26.66
CA VAL A 9 9.15 4.53 25.32
C VAL A 9 10.60 4.06 25.16
N GLN A 10 10.82 2.76 25.05
CA GLN A 10 12.14 2.17 24.83
C GLN A 10 12.36 1.98 23.32
N ASN A 11 13.40 2.61 22.77
CA ASN A 11 13.91 2.27 21.43
C ASN A 11 14.76 0.99 21.55
N ALA A 12 14.52 0.03 20.66
CA ALA A 12 15.04 -1.33 20.75
C ALA A 12 16.53 -1.49 20.38
N GLU A 13 17.25 -0.42 20.05
CA GLU A 13 18.66 -0.49 19.66
C GLU A 13 19.44 0.64 20.35
N ASN A 14 20.34 0.25 21.25
CA ASN A 14 21.20 1.06 22.14
C ASN A 14 20.64 1.44 23.52
N LYS A 15 21.20 0.75 24.53
CA LYS A 15 20.93 0.85 25.97
C LYS A 15 21.52 2.15 26.57
N LYS A 16 21.05 3.33 26.13
CA LYS A 16 21.34 4.61 26.80
C LYS A 16 20.03 5.30 27.17
N ILE A 17 19.81 5.52 28.47
CA ILE A 17 18.69 6.30 28.98
C ILE A 17 19.02 7.77 28.67
N VAL A 18 18.39 8.32 27.64
CA VAL A 18 18.52 9.75 27.30
C VAL A 18 17.59 10.52 28.25
N THR A 19 18.16 11.44 29.02
CA THR A 19 17.37 12.36 29.86
C THR A 19 17.24 13.72 29.18
N LEU A 20 16.15 14.45 29.46
CA LEU A 20 15.82 15.77 28.88
C LEU A 20 16.92 16.86 29.06
N LYS A 21 18.00 16.57 29.77
CA LYS A 21 19.13 17.48 30.00
C LYS A 21 20.25 17.33 28.96
N ASP A 22 20.20 16.30 28.12
CA ASP A 22 21.27 15.98 27.15
C ASP A 22 21.19 16.76 25.83
N THR A 23 20.17 17.61 25.63
CA THR A 23 19.95 18.40 24.40
C THR A 23 20.25 19.89 24.54
N LYS A 24 21.11 20.29 25.48
CA LYS A 24 21.60 21.68 25.51
C LYS A 24 22.71 21.90 24.48
N ASN A 25 22.36 22.71 23.47
CA ASN A 25 23.24 23.57 22.68
C ASN A 25 24.26 22.92 21.75
N GLU A 26 23.79 22.14 20.78
CA GLU A 26 24.41 22.17 19.45
C GLU A 26 23.28 22.32 18.43
N GLU A 27 23.02 23.57 18.03
CA GLU A 27 22.31 23.83 16.78
C GLU A 27 23.12 23.18 15.67
N LYS A 28 22.72 21.98 15.26
CA LYS A 28 23.31 21.32 14.10
C LYS A 28 22.98 22.18 12.90
N SER A 29 23.96 22.97 12.45
CA SER A 29 23.86 23.72 11.21
C SER A 29 23.44 22.75 10.11
N SER A 30 22.30 23.01 9.47
CA SER A 30 21.87 22.25 8.31
C SER A 30 23.02 22.17 7.31
N THR A 31 23.31 20.99 6.78
CA THR A 31 24.32 20.79 5.70
C THR A 31 24.08 21.75 4.53
N PHE A 32 22.84 22.20 4.36
CA PHE A 32 22.42 23.11 3.30
C PHE A 32 22.50 24.60 3.68
N GLY A 33 22.98 24.97 4.87
CA GLY A 33 23.10 26.36 5.32
C GLY A 33 21.76 27.10 5.50
N ILE A 34 20.64 26.37 5.48
CA ILE A 34 19.29 26.91 5.57
C ILE A 34 18.71 26.62 6.96
N THR A 35 18.16 27.66 7.59
CA THR A 35 17.41 27.55 8.84
C THR A 35 15.97 27.10 8.56
N ILE A 36 15.34 26.39 9.51
CA ILE A 36 13.93 25.97 9.39
C ILE A 36 13.01 27.17 9.13
N GLY A 37 13.29 28.33 9.73
CA GLY A 37 12.52 29.56 9.51
C GLY A 37 12.55 30.06 8.05
N GLN A 38 13.69 29.94 7.36
CA GLN A 38 13.81 30.30 5.94
C GLN A 38 13.03 29.33 5.04
N LEU A 39 13.01 28.04 5.38
CA LEU A 39 12.24 27.02 4.68
C LEU A 39 10.73 27.24 4.82
N VAL A 40 10.26 27.54 6.04
CA VAL A 40 8.84 27.79 6.31
C VAL A 40 8.36 29.10 5.67
N SER A 41 9.19 30.14 5.60
CA SER A 41 8.83 31.42 4.98
C SER A 41 8.76 31.38 3.46
N THR A 42 9.41 30.41 2.81
CA THR A 42 9.45 30.28 1.34
C THR A 42 8.37 29.35 0.81
N TYR A 43 7.77 28.52 1.68
CA TYR A 43 6.76 27.55 1.29
C TYR A 43 5.35 28.03 1.64
N ASP A 44 4.50 28.21 0.64
CA ASP A 44 3.07 28.52 0.87
C ASP A 44 2.29 27.23 1.18
N PHE A 45 2.20 26.90 2.47
CA PHE A 45 1.41 25.75 2.95
C PHE A 45 -0.10 25.91 2.75
N SER A 46 -0.58 27.10 2.40
CA SER A 46 -2.03 27.40 2.40
C SER A 46 -2.75 27.06 1.09
N HIS A 47 -2.01 26.76 0.01
CA HIS A 47 -2.58 26.55 -1.34
C HIS A 47 -2.24 25.19 -1.98
N GLU A 48 -1.59 24.27 -1.25
CA GLU A 48 -1.30 22.92 -1.76
C GLU A 48 -2.53 22.00 -1.68
N LYS A 49 -3.10 21.65 -2.83
CA LYS A 49 -3.93 20.45 -2.94
C LYS A 49 -3.01 19.24 -2.93
N TYR A 50 -2.82 18.64 -1.76
CA TYR A 50 -2.17 17.34 -1.66
C TYR A 50 -2.89 16.32 -2.54
N GLU A 51 -2.14 15.60 -3.37
CA GLU A 51 -2.69 14.46 -4.09
C GLU A 51 -3.31 13.47 -3.11
N SER A 52 -4.41 12.83 -3.53
CA SER A 52 -5.02 11.76 -2.76
C SER A 52 -4.06 10.59 -2.58
N THR A 53 -4.12 9.99 -1.39
CA THR A 53 -3.36 8.78 -1.06
C THR A 53 -3.92 7.55 -1.79
N LEU A 54 -3.12 6.47 -1.86
CA LEU A 54 -3.56 5.19 -2.41
C LEU A 54 -4.86 4.69 -1.76
N ALA A 55 -4.94 4.75 -0.42
CA ALA A 55 -6.11 4.25 0.29
C ALA A 55 -7.35 5.08 -0.02
N GLU A 56 -7.22 6.42 -0.08
CA GLU A 56 -8.31 7.31 -0.47
C GLU A 56 -8.82 6.99 -1.88
N ASP A 57 -7.92 6.80 -2.86
CA ASP A 57 -8.32 6.46 -4.22
C ASP A 57 -9.04 5.11 -4.32
N ILE A 58 -8.56 4.09 -3.61
CA ILE A 58 -9.22 2.78 -3.58
C ILE A 58 -10.61 2.91 -2.97
N ILE A 59 -10.77 3.68 -1.89
CA ILE A 59 -12.07 3.90 -1.25
C ILE A 59 -13.01 4.68 -2.18
N SER A 60 -12.53 5.73 -2.85
CA SER A 60 -13.32 6.47 -3.85
C SER A 60 -13.78 5.56 -4.99
N LEU A 61 -12.89 4.74 -5.56
CA LEU A 61 -13.24 3.77 -6.60
C LEU A 61 -14.24 2.72 -6.12
N CYS A 62 -14.14 2.28 -4.86
CA CYS A 62 -15.13 1.40 -4.25
C CYS A 62 -16.51 2.07 -4.20
N GLN A 63 -16.57 3.32 -3.72
CA GLN A 63 -17.81 4.09 -3.61
C GLN A 63 -18.45 4.36 -4.98
N GLU A 64 -17.66 4.70 -5.99
CA GLU A 64 -18.11 4.85 -7.39
C GLU A 64 -18.74 3.57 -7.93
N LYS A 65 -18.27 2.41 -7.46
CA LYS A 65 -18.77 1.07 -7.86
C LYS A 65 -19.84 0.52 -6.92
N GLY A 66 -20.36 1.32 -6.00
CA GLY A 66 -21.43 0.93 -5.07
C GLY A 66 -20.98 0.02 -3.91
N ILE A 67 -19.68 0.01 -3.60
CA ILE A 67 -19.09 -0.80 -2.53
C ILE A 67 -18.93 0.09 -1.29
N TYR A 68 -19.90 -0.01 -0.37
CA TYR A 68 -19.92 0.80 0.85
C TYR A 68 -19.57 0.02 2.12
N THR A 69 -19.72 -1.31 2.09
CA THR A 69 -19.47 -2.20 3.24
C THR A 69 -18.30 -3.14 2.98
N ASP A 70 -17.71 -3.60 4.07
CA ASP A 70 -16.60 -4.57 4.06
C ASP A 70 -17.02 -5.93 3.50
N GLY A 71 -18.27 -6.36 3.73
CA GLY A 71 -18.84 -7.56 3.14
C GLY A 71 -18.99 -7.47 1.62
N ILE A 72 -19.51 -6.35 1.08
CA ILE A 72 -19.60 -6.15 -0.38
C ILE A 72 -18.21 -6.08 -0.99
N PHE A 73 -17.26 -5.42 -0.31
CA PHE A 73 -15.87 -5.36 -0.76
C PHE A 73 -15.27 -6.76 -0.89
N GLN A 74 -15.44 -7.60 0.13
CA GLN A 74 -14.95 -8.98 0.11
C GLN A 74 -15.60 -9.80 -1.00
N GLN A 75 -16.91 -9.67 -1.20
CA GLN A 75 -17.62 -10.36 -2.27
C GLN A 75 -17.14 -9.96 -3.67
N LYS A 76 -16.87 -8.66 -3.89
CA LYS A 76 -16.48 -8.13 -5.21
C LYS A 76 -15.01 -8.37 -5.53
N THR A 77 -14.14 -8.33 -4.53
CA THR A 77 -12.67 -8.41 -4.72
C THR A 77 -12.06 -9.75 -4.35
N CYS A 78 -12.82 -10.62 -3.67
CA CYS A 78 -12.33 -11.85 -3.04
C CYS A 78 -11.24 -11.61 -1.98
N VAL A 79 -11.03 -10.35 -1.57
CA VAL A 79 -10.06 -9.95 -0.55
C VAL A 79 -10.73 -9.89 0.82
N LEU A 80 -10.04 -10.35 1.87
CA LEU A 80 -10.55 -10.33 3.24
C LEU A 80 -11.07 -8.94 3.65
N ARG A 81 -12.25 -8.89 4.29
CA ARG A 81 -12.91 -7.68 4.82
C ARG A 81 -12.01 -6.77 5.65
N ILE A 82 -11.02 -7.34 6.35
CA ILE A 82 -10.06 -6.58 7.16
C ILE A 82 -9.22 -5.60 6.33
N GLN A 83 -8.96 -5.89 5.05
CA GLN A 83 -8.23 -4.98 4.18
C GLN A 83 -9.03 -3.71 3.91
N TYR A 84 -10.34 -3.84 3.68
CA TYR A 84 -11.22 -2.67 3.54
C TYR A 84 -11.26 -1.84 4.82
N SER A 85 -11.35 -2.48 5.98
CA SER A 85 -11.31 -1.78 7.26
C SER A 85 -9.98 -1.03 7.49
N ARG A 86 -8.85 -1.61 7.07
CA ARG A 86 -7.54 -0.93 7.13
C ARG A 86 -7.44 0.26 6.18
N LEU A 87 -7.94 0.12 4.96
CA LEU A 87 -8.02 1.21 3.99
C LEU A 87 -8.85 2.39 4.51
N LYS A 88 -10.00 2.11 5.13
CA LYS A 88 -10.84 3.15 5.75
C LYS A 88 -10.22 3.78 6.99
N GLY A 89 -9.53 2.98 7.81
CA GLY A 89 -9.00 3.41 9.10
C GLY A 89 -7.65 4.13 9.03
N ASN A 90 -6.92 3.99 7.92
CA ASN A 90 -5.60 4.60 7.74
C ASN A 90 -5.39 5.01 6.28
N ARG A 91 -5.44 6.32 6.01
CA ARG A 91 -5.22 6.90 4.67
C ARG A 91 -3.84 6.56 4.07
N TYR A 92 -2.84 6.26 4.89
CA TYR A 92 -1.50 5.87 4.44
C TYR A 92 -1.29 4.35 4.43
N HIS A 93 -2.37 3.56 4.54
CA HIS A 93 -2.26 2.11 4.43
C HIS A 93 -1.90 1.71 3.00
N ILE A 94 -0.82 0.95 2.85
CA ILE A 94 -0.39 0.36 1.59
C ILE A 94 -0.55 -1.16 1.69
N PRO A 95 -1.50 -1.77 0.97
CA PRO A 95 -1.61 -3.22 0.90
C PRO A 95 -0.38 -3.85 0.25
N LYS A 96 -0.17 -5.15 0.49
CA LYS A 96 0.79 -5.93 -0.29
C LYS A 96 0.41 -5.90 -1.77
N LYS A 97 1.40 -5.97 -2.66
CA LYS A 97 1.20 -5.88 -4.11
C LYS A 97 0.17 -6.87 -4.64
N GLU A 98 0.19 -8.12 -4.18
CA GLU A 98 -0.78 -9.15 -4.60
C GLU A 98 -2.21 -8.81 -4.16
N ILE A 99 -2.38 -8.27 -2.95
CA ILE A 99 -3.67 -7.80 -2.46
C ILE A 99 -4.15 -6.60 -3.27
N LEU A 100 -3.24 -5.68 -3.61
CA LEU A 100 -3.57 -4.53 -4.44
C LEU A 100 -4.00 -4.95 -5.85
N PHE A 101 -3.35 -5.94 -6.46
CA PHE A 101 -3.80 -6.52 -7.72
C PHE A 101 -5.19 -7.16 -7.58
N ALA A 102 -5.44 -7.96 -6.54
CA ALA A 102 -6.75 -8.57 -6.32
C ALA A 102 -7.86 -7.50 -6.18
N ILE A 103 -7.59 -6.39 -5.48
CA ILE A 103 -8.51 -5.25 -5.41
C ILE A 103 -8.75 -4.67 -6.81
N CYS A 104 -7.69 -4.37 -7.58
CA CYS A 104 -7.83 -3.77 -8.91
C CYS A 104 -8.60 -4.67 -9.89
N ILE A 105 -8.35 -5.99 -9.84
CA ILE A 105 -9.03 -7.01 -10.63
C ILE A 105 -10.51 -7.09 -10.23
N GLY A 106 -10.80 -7.16 -8.93
CA GLY A 106 -12.16 -7.19 -8.41
C GLY A 106 -12.98 -5.94 -8.74
N LEU A 107 -12.33 -4.79 -8.79
CA LEU A 107 -12.91 -3.53 -9.24
C LEU A 107 -12.97 -3.42 -10.78
N LYS A 108 -12.45 -4.40 -11.52
CA LYS A 108 -12.43 -4.45 -12.99
C LYS A 108 -11.80 -3.19 -13.61
N LEU A 109 -10.64 -2.80 -13.10
CA LEU A 109 -9.93 -1.61 -13.56
C LEU A 109 -9.18 -1.88 -14.88
N SER A 110 -8.98 -0.82 -15.67
CA SER A 110 -8.09 -0.87 -16.84
C SER A 110 -6.63 -0.92 -16.42
N ILE A 111 -5.75 -1.35 -17.32
CA ILE A 111 -4.33 -1.49 -17.02
C ILE A 111 -3.66 -0.16 -16.66
N GLU A 112 -4.09 0.95 -17.28
CA GLU A 112 -3.61 2.30 -16.98
C GLU A 112 -3.94 2.69 -15.54
N LYS A 113 -5.18 2.41 -15.11
CA LYS A 113 -5.60 2.72 -13.74
C LYS A 113 -4.95 1.81 -12.70
N VAL A 114 -4.70 0.55 -13.05
CA VAL A 114 -3.91 -0.37 -12.21
C VAL A 114 -2.49 0.17 -12.05
N ALA A 115 -1.83 0.56 -13.15
CA ALA A 115 -0.48 1.11 -13.12
C ALA A 115 -0.38 2.38 -12.26
N GLU A 116 -1.36 3.27 -12.36
CA GLU A 116 -1.46 4.48 -11.53
C GLU A 116 -1.55 4.14 -10.03
N LEU A 117 -2.44 3.20 -9.66
CA LEU A 117 -2.65 2.81 -8.27
C LEU A 117 -1.43 2.09 -7.68
N ILE A 118 -0.86 1.11 -8.38
CA ILE A 118 0.31 0.39 -7.86
C ILE A 118 1.49 1.35 -7.69
N LYS A 119 1.64 2.35 -8.57
CA LYS A 119 2.64 3.41 -8.45
C LYS A 119 2.44 4.26 -7.19
N LYS A 120 1.20 4.64 -6.85
CA LYS A 120 0.89 5.31 -5.58
C LYS A 120 1.22 4.45 -4.35
N GLY A 121 1.19 3.13 -4.49
CA GLY A 121 1.64 2.18 -3.47
C GLY A 121 3.16 1.96 -3.41
N GLY A 122 3.94 2.64 -4.24
CA GLY A 122 5.39 2.43 -4.33
C GLY A 122 5.80 1.18 -5.10
N TYR A 123 4.90 0.62 -5.92
CA TYR A 123 5.16 -0.55 -6.76
C TYR A 123 5.20 -0.18 -8.25
N SER A 124 5.77 -1.06 -9.05
CA SER A 124 5.71 -1.01 -10.51
C SER A 124 5.51 -2.43 -11.07
N PHE A 125 5.15 -2.53 -12.34
CA PHE A 125 5.21 -3.81 -13.03
C PHE A 125 6.67 -4.26 -13.21
N THR A 126 6.97 -5.49 -12.80
CA THR A 126 8.32 -6.09 -12.82
C THR A 126 8.32 -7.38 -13.63
N TYR A 127 8.91 -7.35 -14.82
CA TYR A 127 8.82 -8.48 -15.77
C TYR A 127 10.01 -9.44 -15.76
N ASN A 128 11.09 -9.13 -15.04
CA ASN A 128 12.34 -9.89 -15.07
C ASN A 128 12.91 -10.05 -13.65
N SER A 129 12.13 -10.53 -12.68
CA SER A 129 12.69 -10.71 -11.34
C SER A 129 13.72 -11.84 -11.30
N GLU A 130 14.75 -11.70 -10.46
CA GLU A 130 15.80 -12.72 -10.30
C GLU A 130 15.21 -14.06 -9.82
N PHE A 131 14.21 -14.01 -8.93
CA PHE A 131 13.50 -15.19 -8.46
C PHE A 131 12.83 -15.95 -9.61
N GLU A 132 12.13 -15.26 -10.51
CA GLU A 132 11.45 -15.88 -11.65
C GLU A 132 12.45 -16.52 -12.60
N GLN A 133 13.53 -15.81 -12.94
CA GLN A 133 14.62 -16.33 -13.79
C GLN A 133 15.26 -17.57 -13.18
N LYS A 134 15.59 -17.55 -11.88
CA LYS A 134 16.26 -18.67 -11.19
C LYS A 134 15.39 -19.93 -11.11
N ASN A 135 14.07 -19.77 -11.06
CA ASN A 135 13.12 -20.89 -10.98
C ASN A 135 12.48 -21.25 -12.32
N ASN A 136 12.93 -20.63 -13.43
CA ASN A 136 12.35 -20.81 -14.77
C ASN A 136 10.83 -20.59 -14.79
N LEU A 137 10.36 -19.57 -14.06
CA LEU A 137 8.96 -19.18 -13.98
C LEU A 137 8.68 -18.00 -14.94
N PRO A 138 7.51 -17.96 -15.60
CA PRO A 138 7.04 -16.76 -16.27
C PRO A 138 6.82 -15.64 -15.24
N SER A 139 6.90 -14.37 -15.63
CA SER A 139 6.73 -13.27 -14.68
C SER A 139 5.30 -13.16 -14.13
N PHE A 140 5.14 -13.16 -12.82
CA PHE A 140 3.85 -13.00 -12.13
C PHE A 140 3.14 -11.73 -12.58
N ASP A 141 3.86 -10.62 -12.56
CA ASP A 141 3.39 -9.31 -12.99
C ASP A 141 2.99 -9.31 -14.46
N ARG A 142 3.69 -10.07 -15.32
CA ARG A 142 3.32 -10.23 -16.72
C ARG A 142 2.01 -10.98 -16.87
N LEU A 143 1.84 -12.09 -16.15
CA LEU A 143 0.61 -12.87 -16.16
C LEU A 143 -0.59 -12.01 -15.72
N ILE A 144 -0.46 -11.26 -14.62
CA ILE A 144 -1.51 -10.34 -14.14
C ILE A 144 -1.81 -9.24 -15.16
N HIS A 145 -0.77 -8.60 -15.71
CA HIS A 145 -0.91 -7.57 -16.73
C HIS A 145 -1.70 -8.09 -17.93
N ASP A 146 -1.35 -9.27 -18.43
CA ASP A 146 -1.98 -9.85 -19.63
C ASP A 146 -3.45 -10.23 -19.35
N CYS A 147 -3.78 -10.77 -18.17
CA CYS A 147 -5.17 -10.99 -17.77
C CYS A 147 -6.01 -9.70 -17.79
N ILE A 148 -5.49 -8.60 -17.23
CA ILE A 148 -6.20 -7.31 -17.18
C ILE A 148 -6.41 -6.76 -18.60
N CYS A 149 -5.38 -6.82 -19.45
CA CYS A 149 -5.46 -6.40 -20.86
C CYS A 149 -6.50 -7.21 -21.65
N MET A 150 -6.61 -8.51 -21.37
CA MET A 150 -7.62 -9.40 -21.95
C MET A 150 -9.00 -9.30 -21.30
N ARG A 151 -9.16 -8.42 -20.30
CA ARG A 151 -10.40 -8.23 -19.51
C ARG A 151 -10.87 -9.50 -18.78
N ILE A 152 -9.92 -10.37 -18.43
CA ILE A 152 -10.15 -11.51 -17.55
C ILE A 152 -10.07 -10.98 -16.12
N TYR A 153 -11.20 -11.02 -15.41
CA TYR A 153 -11.34 -10.47 -14.06
C TYR A 153 -11.89 -11.47 -13.04
N ASP A 154 -12.13 -12.72 -13.44
CA ASP A 154 -12.51 -13.76 -12.49
C ASP A 154 -11.25 -14.17 -11.69
N ILE A 155 -11.27 -13.92 -10.39
CA ILE A 155 -10.12 -14.16 -9.51
C ILE A 155 -9.78 -15.65 -9.43
N ASP A 156 -10.78 -16.54 -9.46
CA ASP A 156 -10.53 -17.97 -9.36
C ASP A 156 -9.92 -18.48 -10.68
N GLU A 157 -10.39 -17.96 -11.83
CA GLU A 157 -9.80 -18.25 -13.15
C GLU A 157 -8.34 -17.78 -13.22
N ILE A 158 -8.05 -16.57 -12.74
CA ILE A 158 -6.67 -16.04 -12.72
C ILE A 158 -5.80 -16.86 -11.76
N ASN A 159 -6.30 -17.23 -10.58
CA ASN A 159 -5.55 -18.10 -9.66
C ASN A 159 -5.25 -19.46 -10.29
N GLN A 160 -6.21 -20.07 -11.00
CA GLN A 160 -5.96 -21.32 -11.72
C GLN A 160 -4.89 -21.13 -12.79
N PHE A 161 -4.97 -20.05 -13.58
CA PHE A 161 -3.95 -19.71 -14.57
C PHE A 161 -2.57 -19.50 -13.94
N LEU A 162 -2.48 -18.87 -12.77
CA LEU A 162 -1.24 -18.74 -12.02
C LEU A 162 -0.69 -20.11 -11.58
N ILE A 163 -1.56 -21.00 -11.10
CA ILE A 163 -1.19 -22.37 -10.69
C ILE A 163 -0.64 -23.17 -11.87
N ASP A 164 -1.31 -23.11 -13.01
CA ASP A 164 -0.88 -23.78 -14.25
C ASP A 164 0.50 -23.27 -14.74
N ASN A 165 0.86 -22.05 -14.34
CA ASN A 165 2.16 -21.41 -14.62
C ASN A 165 3.18 -21.55 -13.48
N GLY A 166 2.95 -22.45 -12.52
CA GLY A 166 3.92 -22.79 -11.47
C GLY A 166 3.89 -21.92 -10.22
N TYR A 167 2.92 -21.03 -10.09
CA TYR A 167 2.68 -20.28 -8.85
C TYR A 167 1.75 -21.02 -7.90
N LYS A 168 1.70 -20.57 -6.64
CA LYS A 168 0.61 -20.92 -5.72
C LYS A 168 -0.56 -19.96 -5.94
N GLU A 169 -1.68 -20.22 -5.30
CA GLU A 169 -2.73 -19.19 -5.15
C GLU A 169 -2.13 -17.94 -4.49
N ARG A 170 -2.20 -16.79 -5.16
CA ARG A 170 -1.63 -15.51 -4.67
C ARG A 170 -2.64 -14.39 -4.53
N LEU A 171 -3.78 -14.49 -5.20
CA LEU A 171 -4.85 -13.51 -5.09
C LEU A 171 -5.85 -13.95 -4.02
N GLY A 172 -6.94 -13.19 -3.85
CA GLY A 172 -8.07 -13.62 -3.04
C GLY A 172 -8.69 -14.93 -3.56
N SER A 173 -9.67 -15.49 -2.85
CA SER A 173 -10.40 -16.69 -3.31
C SER A 173 -11.87 -16.56 -2.93
N ARG A 174 -12.77 -17.03 -3.80
CA ARG A 174 -14.21 -17.07 -3.45
C ARG A 174 -14.51 -18.02 -2.29
N THR A 175 -13.64 -18.97 -2.01
CA THR A 175 -13.75 -19.86 -0.84
C THR A 175 -13.69 -19.10 0.48
N LEU A 176 -13.20 -17.84 0.46
CA LEU A 176 -13.15 -16.96 1.62
C LEU A 176 -14.44 -16.13 1.82
N ILE A 177 -15.42 -16.23 0.93
CA ILE A 177 -16.72 -15.52 0.98
C ILE A 177 -17.77 -16.40 1.65
#